data_AF-A0A0L0BNB7-F1
#
_entry.id   AF-A0A0L0BNB7-F1
#
_cell.length_a   1.000
_cell.length_b   1.000
_cell.length_c   1.000
_cell.angle_alpha   90.00
_cell.angle_beta   90.00
_cell.angle_gamma   90.00
#
_symmetry.space_group_name_H-M   'P 1'
#
loop_
_entity.id
_entity.type
_entity.pdbx_description
1 polymer ?
#
loop_
_entity_poly.entity_id
_entity_poly.type
_entity_poly.pdbx_seq_one_letter_code
_entity_poly.pdbx_strand_id
1 'polypeptide(L)'
;MTTSITSLLQTLRIVPTVGQKQKVQQPPLKVLTAQKAALPEISLDAVSQHDDYCDCWVVIYDRVYDLTSFLQNHPGGADVIMDYAGRDATLAFHGTGHSRDAIEQMRDYLIGELPEHEKIFRCTNGQVIKTGIPE
;
A
#
# COMPACT_ATOMS: atom_id res chain seq x y z
N MET A 1 -70.03 7.41 10.65
CA MET A 1 -69.90 6.77 11.97
C MET A 1 -68.90 5.62 11.86
N THR A 2 -68.16 5.35 12.94
CA THR A 2 -67.32 4.15 13.24
C THR A 2 -66.08 3.90 12.36
N THR A 3 -64.86 4.30 12.78
CA THR A 3 -63.90 3.65 13.71
C THR A 3 -63.19 2.41 13.15
N SER A 4 -61.85 2.52 13.13
CA SER A 4 -60.78 1.53 13.36
C SER A 4 -61.09 0.04 13.31
N ILE A 5 -60.18 -0.74 12.72
CA ILE A 5 -59.50 -1.85 13.44
C ILE A 5 -58.19 -2.20 12.71
N THR A 6 -57.18 -2.31 13.56
CA THR A 6 -55.79 -2.70 13.35
C THR A 6 -55.65 -4.22 13.14
N SER A 7 -54.57 -4.62 12.47
CA SER A 7 -53.72 -5.77 12.82
C SER A 7 -53.90 -7.12 12.09
N LEU A 8 -52.71 -7.66 11.80
CA LEU A 8 -52.31 -9.07 11.78
C LEU A 8 -52.76 -9.94 10.60
N LEU A 9 -51.82 -10.19 9.67
CA LEU A 9 -51.40 -11.55 9.31
C LEU A 9 -50.04 -11.47 8.62
N GLN A 10 -49.02 -11.66 9.47
CA GLN A 10 -47.63 -11.82 9.12
C GLN A 10 -47.43 -13.27 8.66
N THR A 11 -47.51 -13.53 7.36
CA THR A 11 -47.20 -14.85 6.80
C THR A 11 -45.69 -14.98 6.59
N LEU A 12 -45.04 -15.61 7.58
CA LEU A 12 -43.71 -16.20 7.48
C LEU A 12 -43.67 -17.21 6.33
N ARG A 13 -42.96 -16.88 5.25
CA ARG A 13 -42.40 -17.87 4.33
C ARG A 13 -41.00 -18.22 4.82
N ILE A 14 -40.92 -19.34 5.53
CA ILE A 14 -39.66 -20.01 5.82
C ILE A 14 -39.37 -20.93 4.63
N VAL A 15 -38.33 -20.60 3.87
CA VAL A 15 -37.63 -21.54 2.97
C VAL A 15 -36.19 -21.59 3.45
N PRO A 16 -35.67 -22.77 3.84
CA PRO A 16 -34.27 -22.90 4.22
C PRO A 16 -33.45 -23.18 2.96
N THR A 17 -32.49 -22.32 2.65
CA THR A 17 -31.42 -22.68 1.72
C THR A 17 -30.11 -22.14 2.26
N VAL A 18 -29.36 -23.07 2.86
CA VAL A 18 -27.93 -23.01 3.10
C VAL A 18 -27.25 -22.74 1.75
N GLY A 19 -26.94 -21.47 1.52
CA GLY A 19 -26.21 -20.97 0.36
C GLY A 19 -24.74 -20.85 0.71
N GLN A 20 -23.94 -21.70 0.09
CA GLN A 20 -22.54 -21.92 0.40
C GLN A 20 -21.68 -20.66 0.19
N LYS A 21 -20.62 -20.55 1.01
CA LYS A 21 -19.51 -19.62 0.80
C LYS A 21 -19.04 -19.76 -0.65
N GLN A 22 -19.29 -18.74 -1.46
CA GLN A 22 -18.63 -18.61 -2.75
C GLN A 22 -17.15 -18.40 -2.49
N LYS A 23 -16.44 -19.51 -2.61
CA LYS A 23 -15.02 -19.60 -2.90
C LYS A 23 -14.75 -18.67 -4.08
N VAL A 24 -14.32 -17.44 -3.79
CA VAL A 24 -13.60 -16.63 -4.77
C VAL A 24 -12.37 -17.45 -5.10
N GLN A 25 -12.45 -18.13 -6.24
CA GLN A 25 -11.37 -18.90 -6.80
C GLN A 25 -10.27 -17.89 -7.10
N GLN A 26 -9.35 -17.72 -6.15
CA GLN A 26 -8.05 -17.15 -6.42
C GLN A 26 -7.51 -17.89 -7.66
N PRO A 27 -7.08 -17.19 -8.72
CA PRO A 27 -6.36 -17.84 -9.80
C PRO A 27 -5.18 -18.61 -9.18
N PRO A 28 -4.88 -19.82 -9.69
CA PRO A 28 -3.96 -20.72 -9.01
C PRO A 28 -2.60 -20.05 -8.86
N LEU A 29 -2.18 -19.88 -7.60
CA LEU A 29 -0.82 -19.54 -7.23
C LEU A 29 0.11 -20.53 -7.93
N LYS A 30 0.69 -20.07 -9.03
CA LYS A 30 1.75 -20.78 -9.72
C LYS A 30 2.89 -20.87 -8.72
N VAL A 31 3.18 -22.08 -8.28
CA VAL A 31 4.33 -22.43 -7.45
C VAL A 31 5.57 -21.98 -8.23
N LEU A 32 6.09 -20.81 -7.89
CA LEU A 32 7.33 -20.29 -8.44
C LEU A 32 8.38 -20.41 -7.34
N THR A 33 9.20 -21.43 -7.51
CA THR A 33 10.60 -21.51 -7.12
C THR A 33 11.15 -20.25 -6.43
N ALA A 34 11.71 -20.43 -5.23
CA ALA A 34 12.48 -19.43 -4.50
C ALA A 34 13.72 -18.98 -5.29
N GLN A 35 13.51 -18.06 -6.23
CA GLN A 35 14.50 -17.17 -6.78
C GLN A 35 14.37 -15.89 -5.96
N LYS A 36 15.47 -15.30 -5.47
CA LYS A 36 15.47 -13.94 -4.91
C LYS A 36 14.79 -13.04 -5.95
N ALA A 37 13.51 -12.73 -5.75
CA ALA A 37 12.72 -12.03 -6.75
C ALA A 37 13.32 -10.63 -6.85
N ALA A 38 14.01 -10.36 -7.96
CA ALA A 38 14.50 -9.03 -8.25
C ALA A 38 13.27 -8.13 -8.33
N LEU A 39 13.26 -7.07 -7.52
CA LEU A 39 12.25 -6.03 -7.61
C LEU A 39 12.35 -5.39 -9.01
N PRO A 40 11.24 -4.97 -9.62
CA PRO A 40 11.31 -4.27 -10.90
C PRO A 40 12.04 -2.93 -10.72
N GLU A 41 12.84 -2.57 -11.71
CA GLU A 41 13.46 -1.24 -11.78
C GLU A 41 12.43 -0.22 -12.29
N ILE A 42 12.25 0.87 -11.55
CA ILE A 42 11.32 1.96 -11.85
C ILE A 42 12.12 3.26 -11.83
N SER A 43 12.11 4.03 -12.91
CA SER A 43 12.85 5.28 -12.99
C SER A 43 12.18 6.40 -12.20
N LEU A 44 12.94 7.42 -11.81
CA LEU A 44 12.43 8.65 -11.21
C LEU A 44 11.43 9.36 -12.12
N ASP A 45 11.66 9.32 -13.44
CA ASP A 45 10.72 9.87 -14.43
C ASP A 45 9.37 9.15 -14.37
N ALA A 46 9.36 7.81 -14.26
CA ALA A 46 8.14 7.05 -14.08
C ALA A 46 7.46 7.41 -12.74
N VAL A 47 8.21 7.46 -11.63
CA VAL A 47 7.67 7.85 -10.32
C VAL A 47 7.02 9.23 -10.36
N SER A 48 7.61 10.19 -11.08
CA SER A 48 7.10 11.56 -11.17
C SER A 48 5.71 11.70 -11.77
N GLN A 49 5.21 10.66 -12.46
CA GLN A 49 3.86 10.64 -13.03
C GLN A 49 2.78 10.23 -12.01
N HIS A 50 3.18 9.82 -10.81
CA HIS A 50 2.29 9.34 -9.75
C HIS A 50 2.28 10.34 -8.58
N ASP A 51 1.78 11.54 -8.86
CA ASP A 51 1.74 12.70 -7.97
C ASP A 51 0.32 13.15 -7.59
N ASP A 52 -0.65 12.22 -7.54
CA ASP A 52 -2.06 12.48 -7.26
C ASP A 52 -2.61 11.72 -6.03
N TYR A 53 -3.70 12.20 -5.44
CA TYR A 53 -4.36 11.53 -4.29
C TYR A 53 -4.94 10.14 -4.61
N CYS A 54 -5.17 9.83 -5.89
CA CYS A 54 -5.62 8.52 -6.35
C CYS A 54 -4.50 7.69 -7.00
N ASP A 55 -3.29 8.24 -7.07
CA ASP A 55 -2.12 7.62 -7.66
C ASP A 55 -0.84 8.27 -7.12
N CYS A 56 -0.36 7.78 -5.98
CA CYS A 56 0.69 8.43 -5.20
C CYS A 56 1.85 7.47 -4.95
N TRP A 57 2.96 7.70 -5.65
CA TRP A 57 4.21 6.97 -5.41
C TRP A 57 5.25 7.87 -4.77
N VAL A 58 6.11 7.26 -3.95
CA VAL A 58 7.24 7.94 -3.32
C VAL A 58 8.49 7.08 -3.36
N VAL A 59 9.65 7.72 -3.39
CA VAL A 59 10.93 7.04 -3.23
C VAL A 59 11.41 7.19 -1.79
N ILE A 60 11.77 6.07 -1.16
CA ILE A 60 12.38 6.03 0.17
C ILE A 60 13.57 5.05 0.13
N TYR A 61 14.78 5.53 0.42
CA TYR A 61 16.03 4.76 0.36
C TYR A 61 16.23 4.00 -0.97
N ASP A 62 16.10 4.71 -2.09
CA ASP A 62 16.22 4.17 -3.46
C ASP A 62 15.19 3.08 -3.82
N ARG A 63 14.14 2.91 -3.01
CA ARG A 63 13.02 1.99 -3.25
C ARG A 63 11.75 2.77 -3.53
N VAL A 64 10.89 2.20 -4.39
CA VAL A 64 9.65 2.84 -4.84
C VAL A 64 8.46 2.20 -4.14
N TYR A 65 7.61 3.04 -3.56
CA TYR A 65 6.44 2.62 -2.78
C TYR A 65 5.16 3.23 -3.35
N ASP A 66 4.12 2.40 -3.50
CA ASP A 66 2.78 2.85 -3.84
C ASP A 66 1.98 3.07 -2.56
N LEU A 67 1.79 4.34 -2.19
CA LEU A 67 1.11 4.75 -0.96
C LEU A 67 -0.34 5.15 -1.20
N THR A 68 -0.88 4.95 -2.42
CA THR A 68 -2.24 5.37 -2.80
C THR A 68 -3.30 4.90 -1.81
N SER A 69 -3.24 3.63 -1.41
CA SER A 69 -4.19 3.05 -0.45
C SER A 69 -3.89 3.40 1.02
N PHE A 70 -2.68 3.90 1.30
CA PHE A 70 -2.21 4.22 2.65
C PHE A 70 -2.45 5.68 3.04
N LEU A 71 -2.62 6.60 2.07
CA LEU A 71 -2.76 8.04 2.32
C LEU A 71 -3.73 8.38 3.46
N GLN A 72 -4.94 7.79 3.46
CA GLN A 72 -5.97 8.07 4.48
C GLN A 72 -5.69 7.41 5.84
N ASN A 73 -4.83 6.39 5.86
CA ASN A 73 -4.47 5.64 7.06
C ASN A 73 -3.16 6.15 7.69
N HIS A 74 -2.48 7.12 7.04
CA HIS A 74 -1.23 7.66 7.54
C HIS A 74 -1.47 8.50 8.82
N PRO A 75 -0.86 8.14 9.97
CA PRO A 75 -1.06 8.86 11.23
C PRO A 75 -0.62 10.33 11.20
N GLY A 76 0.32 10.69 10.32
CA GLY A 76 0.76 12.07 10.09
C GLY A 76 -0.17 12.89 9.20
N GLY A 77 -1.23 12.27 8.65
CA GLY A 77 -2.13 12.86 7.65
C GLY A 77 -1.73 12.54 6.21
N ALA A 78 -2.67 12.66 5.28
CA ALA A 78 -2.41 12.41 3.85
C ALA A 78 -1.51 13.51 3.25
N ASP A 79 -1.70 14.76 3.68
CA ASP A 79 -1.04 15.93 3.08
C ASP A 79 0.48 15.88 3.23
N VAL A 80 0.99 15.32 4.34
CA VAL A 80 2.45 15.18 4.53
C VAL A 80 3.09 14.17 3.58
N ILE A 81 2.33 13.18 3.08
CA ILE A 81 2.81 12.28 2.02
C ILE A 81 2.68 12.98 0.68
N MET A 82 1.59 13.74 0.48
CA MET A 82 1.33 14.49 -0.74
C MET A 82 2.42 15.52 -1.06
N ASP A 83 3.01 16.12 -0.02
CA ASP A 83 4.22 16.94 -0.11
C ASP A 83 5.45 16.19 -0.63
N TYR A 84 5.37 14.88 -0.88
CA TYR A 84 6.44 14.09 -1.49
C TYR A 84 5.97 13.14 -2.59
N ALA A 85 4.72 13.28 -3.04
CA ALA A 85 4.19 12.48 -4.14
C ALA A 85 5.02 12.72 -5.42
N GLY A 86 5.34 11.63 -6.13
CA GLY A 86 6.17 11.64 -7.33
C GLY A 86 7.67 11.92 -7.10
N ARG A 87 8.16 11.95 -5.86
CA ARG A 87 9.55 12.31 -5.54
C ARG A 87 10.18 11.50 -4.40
N ASP A 88 11.46 11.77 -4.12
CA ASP A 88 12.16 11.23 -2.95
C ASP A 88 11.66 11.89 -1.67
N ALA A 89 11.24 11.03 -0.72
CA ALA A 89 10.79 11.38 0.61
C ALA A 89 11.77 10.93 1.69
N THR A 90 12.97 10.45 1.32
CA THR A 90 13.88 9.74 2.24
C THR A 90 14.27 10.60 3.44
N LEU A 91 14.62 11.86 3.22
CA LEU A 91 15.01 12.78 4.30
C LEU A 91 13.85 13.09 5.24
N ALA A 92 12.65 13.29 4.69
CA ALA A 92 11.44 13.57 5.48
C ALA A 92 11.02 12.34 6.31
N PHE A 93 11.05 11.16 5.69
CA PHE A 93 10.77 9.89 6.33
C PHE A 93 11.75 9.60 7.48
N HIS A 94 13.05 9.80 7.22
CA HIS A 94 14.11 9.59 8.20
C HIS A 94 14.02 10.59 9.36
N GLY A 95 13.86 11.88 9.06
CA GLY A 95 13.82 12.95 10.05
C GLY A 95 12.62 12.88 11.00
N THR A 96 11.52 12.27 10.56
CA THR A 96 10.32 12.08 11.38
C THR A 96 10.51 11.03 12.48
N GLY A 97 11.38 10.04 12.27
CA GLY A 97 11.64 9.00 13.27
C GLY A 97 10.51 7.98 13.41
N HIS A 98 10.07 7.39 12.29
CA HIS A 98 9.06 6.32 12.28
C HIS A 98 9.47 5.14 13.17
N SER A 99 8.49 4.53 13.85
CA SER A 99 8.72 3.32 14.65
C SER A 99 9.16 2.15 13.76
N ARG A 100 9.79 1.14 14.38
CA ARG A 100 10.17 -0.08 13.67
C ARG A 100 8.96 -0.74 13.01
N ASP A 101 7.82 -0.80 13.69
CA ASP A 101 6.61 -1.43 13.16
C ASP A 101 6.08 -0.68 11.92
N ALA A 102 6.14 0.66 11.93
CA ALA A 102 5.75 1.47 10.77
C ALA A 102 6.69 1.23 9.56
N ILE A 103 7.99 1.09 9.83
CA ILE A 103 8.98 0.73 8.80
C ILE A 103 8.70 -0.68 8.24
N GLU A 104 8.35 -1.63 9.10
CA GLU A 104 8.03 -3.00 8.67
C GLU A 104 6.75 -3.04 7.82
N GLN A 105 5.72 -2.28 8.20
CA GLN A 105 4.47 -2.15 7.44
C GLN A 105 4.68 -1.53 6.05
N MET A 106 5.67 -0.64 5.90
CA MET A 106 5.97 -0.02 4.60
C MET A 106 6.37 -1.06 3.53
N ARG A 107 6.86 -2.24 3.93
CA ARG A 107 7.22 -3.31 2.99
C ARG A 107 6.03 -3.80 2.15
N ASP A 108 4.81 -3.70 2.68
CA ASP A 108 3.60 -4.14 1.97
C ASP A 108 3.28 -3.25 0.75
N TYR A 109 3.82 -2.03 0.72
CA TYR A 109 3.63 -1.06 -0.35
C TYR A 109 4.81 -1.00 -1.34
N LEU A 110 5.83 -1.85 -1.16
CA LEU A 110 7.01 -1.87 -2.01
C LEU A 110 6.67 -2.42 -3.39
N ILE A 111 6.86 -1.60 -4.42
CA ILE A 111 6.58 -1.99 -5.81
C ILE A 111 7.84 -2.14 -6.65
N GLY A 112 8.96 -1.50 -6.29
CA GLY A 112 10.18 -1.54 -7.09
C GLY A 112 11.40 -0.89 -6.44
N GLU A 113 12.48 -0.80 -7.21
CA GLU A 113 13.69 -0.04 -6.83
C GLU A 113 14.15 0.87 -7.97
N LEU A 114 14.88 1.93 -7.64
CA LEU A 114 15.46 2.80 -8.67
C LEU A 114 16.55 2.08 -9.46
N PRO A 115 16.72 2.35 -10.76
CA PRO A 115 17.82 1.81 -11.53
C PRO A 115 19.15 2.34 -10.99
N GLU A 116 20.23 1.57 -11.12
CA GLU A 116 21.52 1.86 -10.46
C GLU A 116 22.05 3.27 -10.71
N HIS A 117 21.84 3.82 -11.90
CA HIS A 117 22.31 5.15 -12.30
C HIS A 117 21.48 6.31 -11.72
N GLU A 118 20.30 6.04 -11.17
CA GLU A 118 19.41 7.02 -10.53
C GLU A 118 19.40 6.89 -9.00
N LYS A 119 20.11 5.91 -8.43
CA LYS A 119 20.18 5.72 -6.97
C LYS A 119 20.85 6.92 -6.31
N ILE A 120 20.19 7.46 -5.31
CA ILE A 120 20.58 8.66 -4.58
C ILE A 120 21.42 8.28 -3.35
N PHE A 121 21.05 7.19 -2.66
CA PHE A 121 21.64 6.82 -1.36
C PHE A 121 22.70 5.70 -1.44
N ARG A 122 22.86 5.00 -2.56
CA ARG A 122 23.85 3.89 -2.69
C ARG A 122 25.28 4.27 -3.07
N CYS A 123 25.57 5.52 -3.42
CA CYS A 123 26.91 5.86 -3.90
C CYS A 123 27.88 6.24 -2.77
N THR A 124 28.56 5.22 -2.23
CA THR A 124 30.03 5.11 -2.13
C THR A 124 30.37 4.02 -1.09
N ASN A 125 30.91 2.89 -1.55
CA ASN A 125 31.52 1.81 -0.73
C ASN A 125 30.59 0.82 -0.01
N GLY A 126 29.31 0.69 -0.38
CA GLY A 126 28.46 -0.41 0.10
C GLY A 126 28.11 -0.36 1.59
N GLN A 127 28.31 0.77 2.26
CA GLN A 127 27.82 0.96 3.62
C GLN A 127 26.41 1.53 3.58
N VAL A 128 25.43 0.64 3.71
CA VAL A 128 24.05 1.05 3.89
C VAL A 128 23.90 1.62 5.30
N ILE A 129 23.34 2.83 5.40
CA ILE A 129 23.18 3.55 6.67
C ILE A 129 22.29 2.69 7.57
N LYS A 130 22.84 2.20 8.68
CA LYS A 130 22.22 1.21 9.59
C LYS A 130 20.99 1.74 10.37
N THR A 131 20.50 2.91 9.99
CA THR A 131 19.36 3.60 10.60
C THR A 131 18.21 3.65 9.59
N GLY A 132 17.58 2.48 9.44
CA GLY A 132 16.19 2.28 9.01
C GLY A 132 15.81 2.80 7.62
N ILE A 133 16.38 2.32 6.51
CA ILE A 133 16.21 0.93 6.05
C ILE A 133 17.38 0.42 5.20
N PRO A 134 18.08 -0.62 5.67
CA PRO A 134 18.80 -1.56 4.79
C PRO A 134 18.54 -3.06 5.04
N GLU A 135 18.37 -3.81 3.92
CA GLU A 135 17.85 -5.20 3.74
C GLU A 135 16.82 -5.72 4.76
#